data_AF-A0A7S1UQC7-F1
#
_entry.id   AF-A0A7S1UQC7-F1
#
_cell.length_a   1.000
_cell.length_b   1.000
_cell.length_c   1.000
_cell.angle_alpha   90.00
_cell.angle_beta   90.00
_cell.angle_gamma   90.00
#
_symmetry.space_group_name_H-M   'P 1'
#
loop_
_entity.id
_entity.type
_entity.pdbx_description
1 polymer ?
#
loop_
_entity_poly.entity_id
_entity_poly.type
_entity_poly.pdbx_seq_one_letter_code
_entity_poly.pdbx_strand_id
1 'polypeptide(L)'
;DEESKKGNFRRAEPGENQLPTKLYDPICTPLSQMGDFGLGIGLYFSTLRAITILTFLAGILNIPNFIYFSSDEYSDGQQSLTNTLQKGSAICTRQPWVVCTDCTLEDFDRDERRIGFATREDGTSFTVAKLNDCDGATFQQGMIGFATMLLIVVGIFVMNWYQKRKEVEFDEDEQTAQDYSIRITNPPKDASNPQEWRTFFEENFGGAHAT
;
A
#
# COMPACT_ATOMS: atom_id res chain seq x y z
N ASP A 1 -37.27 17.72 -3.54
CA ASP A 1 -36.57 16.42 -3.44
C ASP A 1 -35.51 16.47 -2.33
N GLU A 2 -35.76 17.19 -1.25
CA GLU A 2 -36.45 16.70 -0.04
C GLU A 2 -35.81 15.45 0.57
N GLU A 3 -34.84 15.73 1.44
CA GLU A 3 -34.60 15.01 2.69
C GLU A 3 -34.77 13.49 2.63
N SER A 4 -33.77 12.81 2.05
CA SER A 4 -33.40 11.48 2.50
C SER A 4 -32.94 11.59 3.97
N LYS A 5 -33.91 11.63 4.90
CA LYS A 5 -33.71 11.15 6.26
C LYS A 5 -32.87 9.87 6.16
N LYS A 6 -31.88 9.73 7.04
CA LYS A 6 -31.10 8.50 7.26
C LYS A 6 -32.06 7.36 7.66
N GLY A 7 -32.86 6.89 6.71
CA GLY A 7 -33.65 5.68 6.82
C GLY A 7 -32.65 4.54 6.73
N ASN A 8 -32.74 3.61 7.68
CA ASN A 8 -32.08 2.32 7.57
C ASN A 8 -32.62 1.63 6.31
N PHE A 9 -31.95 1.81 5.19
CA PHE A 9 -32.20 1.01 4.00
C PHE A 9 -31.74 -0.41 4.31
N ARG A 10 -32.64 -1.37 4.17
CA ARG A 10 -32.29 -2.80 4.19
C ARG A 10 -32.15 -3.31 2.77
N ARG A 11 -31.28 -4.30 2.60
CA ARG A 11 -31.18 -5.05 1.35
C ARG A 11 -32.53 -5.71 1.05
N ALA A 12 -32.96 -5.64 -0.22
CA ALA A 12 -34.14 -6.35 -0.68
C ALA A 12 -33.76 -7.81 -0.99
N GLU A 13 -34.57 -8.75 -0.51
CA GLU A 13 -34.34 -10.17 -0.80
C GLU A 13 -34.72 -10.51 -2.26
N PRO A 14 -34.14 -11.57 -2.85
CA PRO A 14 -34.52 -12.02 -4.19
C PRO A 14 -36.04 -12.28 -4.28
N GLY A 15 -36.72 -11.56 -5.17
CA GLY A 15 -38.17 -11.69 -5.38
C GLY A 15 -39.04 -10.78 -4.48
N GLU A 16 -38.42 -9.96 -3.63
CA GLU A 16 -39.14 -9.00 -2.80
C GLU A 16 -39.59 -7.76 -3.60
N ASN A 17 -40.90 -7.64 -3.81
CA ASN A 17 -41.50 -6.56 -4.61
C ASN A 17 -42.47 -5.67 -3.80
N GLN A 18 -42.53 -5.85 -2.48
CA GLN A 18 -43.53 -5.22 -1.61
C GLN A 18 -43.25 -3.74 -1.35
N LEU A 19 -41.98 -3.33 -1.43
CA LEU A 19 -41.51 -1.97 -1.19
C LEU A 19 -40.73 -1.46 -2.40
N PRO A 20 -40.76 -0.15 -2.69
CA PRO A 20 -39.95 0.43 -3.75
C PRO A 20 -38.47 0.25 -3.44
N THR A 21 -37.72 -0.35 -4.36
CA THR A 21 -36.28 -0.57 -4.24
C THR A 21 -35.51 0.54 -4.97
N LYS A 22 -34.26 0.75 -4.55
CA LYS A 22 -33.32 1.68 -5.18
C LYS A 22 -32.00 0.96 -5.42
N LEU A 23 -31.37 1.23 -6.56
CA LEU A 23 -30.02 0.76 -6.86
C LEU A 23 -28.99 1.44 -5.95
N TYR A 24 -27.90 0.75 -5.66
CA TYR A 24 -26.74 1.31 -4.96
C TYR A 24 -26.19 2.53 -5.70
N ASP A 25 -25.75 3.53 -4.94
CA ASP A 25 -25.11 4.72 -5.49
C ASP A 25 -23.65 4.39 -5.87
N PRO A 26 -23.21 4.64 -7.12
CA PRO A 26 -21.84 4.31 -7.54
C PRO A 26 -20.73 4.99 -6.72
N ILE A 27 -21.02 6.12 -6.08
CA ILE A 27 -20.03 6.94 -5.37
C ILE A 27 -20.25 6.88 -3.85
N CYS A 28 -21.51 6.89 -3.42
CA CYS A 28 -21.87 7.08 -2.01
C CYS A 28 -22.35 5.80 -1.29
N THR A 29 -22.05 4.62 -1.83
CA THR A 29 -22.39 3.36 -1.14
C THR A 29 -21.52 3.18 0.12
N PRO A 30 -22.11 2.94 1.30
CA PRO A 30 -21.35 2.75 2.53
C PRO A 30 -20.55 1.44 2.47
N LEU A 31 -19.35 1.46 3.07
CA LEU A 31 -18.42 0.33 3.06
C LEU A 31 -19.02 -0.96 3.64
N SER A 32 -19.95 -0.85 4.60
CA SER A 32 -20.63 -2.02 5.19
C SER A 32 -21.49 -2.79 4.19
N GLN A 33 -21.99 -2.13 3.14
CA GLN A 33 -22.82 -2.74 2.10
C GLN A 33 -22.00 -3.19 0.88
N MET A 34 -20.67 -3.01 0.92
CA MET A 34 -19.81 -3.48 -0.18
C MET A 34 -19.56 -5.00 -0.12
N GLY A 35 -19.87 -5.64 1.02
CA GLY A 35 -19.91 -7.10 1.13
C GLY A 35 -20.92 -7.73 0.17
N ASP A 36 -22.04 -7.04 -0.10
CA ASP A 36 -23.11 -7.47 -1.01
C ASP A 36 -22.66 -7.73 -2.46
N PHE A 37 -21.54 -7.14 -2.88
CA PHE A 37 -20.96 -7.36 -4.22
C PHE A 37 -19.95 -8.52 -4.24
N GLY A 38 -19.63 -9.07 -3.07
CA GLY A 38 -18.68 -10.14 -2.84
C GLY A 38 -17.66 -9.78 -1.77
N LEU A 39 -17.30 -10.77 -0.96
CA LEU A 39 -16.33 -10.65 0.15
C LEU A 39 -15.00 -10.00 -0.29
N GLY A 40 -14.51 -10.34 -1.49
CA GLY A 40 -13.30 -9.75 -2.06
C GLY A 40 -13.39 -8.24 -2.32
N ILE A 41 -14.55 -7.76 -2.78
CA ILE A 41 -14.78 -6.33 -3.05
C ILE A 41 -14.89 -5.56 -1.73
N GLY A 42 -15.66 -6.09 -0.76
CA GLY A 42 -15.79 -5.50 0.58
C GLY A 42 -14.44 -5.37 1.29
N LEU A 43 -13.63 -6.44 1.27
CA LEU A 43 -12.28 -6.43 1.84
C LEU A 43 -11.37 -5.42 1.11
N TYR A 44 -11.38 -5.40 -0.22
CA TYR A 44 -10.56 -4.47 -1.01
C TYR A 44 -10.79 -3.00 -0.62
N PHE A 45 -12.04 -2.52 -0.64
CA PHE A 45 -12.33 -1.12 -0.28
C PHE A 45 -12.06 -0.83 1.19
N SER A 46 -12.20 -1.83 2.07
CA SER A 46 -11.83 -1.73 3.47
C SER A 46 -10.32 -1.53 3.65
N THR A 47 -9.51 -2.29 2.90
CA THR A 47 -8.05 -2.10 2.89
C THR A 47 -7.64 -0.74 2.34
N LEU A 48 -8.29 -0.29 1.26
CA LEU A 48 -7.98 0.98 0.63
C LEU A 48 -8.22 2.13 1.62
N ARG A 49 -9.36 2.12 2.32
CA ARG A 49 -9.65 3.10 3.38
C ARG A 49 -8.60 3.08 4.49
N ALA A 50 -8.18 1.90 4.94
CA ALA A 50 -7.16 1.75 5.98
C ALA A 50 -5.79 2.28 5.52
N ILE A 51 -5.38 1.95 4.28
CA ILE A 51 -4.13 2.44 3.67
C ILE A 51 -4.18 3.97 3.54
N THR A 52 -5.29 4.55 3.08
CA THR A 52 -5.44 6.01 2.97
C THR A 52 -5.25 6.71 4.32
N ILE A 53 -5.82 6.18 5.40
CA ILE A 53 -5.65 6.75 6.73
C ILE A 53 -4.20 6.62 7.19
N LEU A 54 -3.59 5.44 6.98
CA LEU A 54 -2.21 5.18 7.38
C LEU A 54 -1.21 6.09 6.64
N THR A 55 -1.36 6.23 5.32
CA THR A 55 -0.49 7.09 4.50
C THR A 55 -0.73 8.56 4.79
N PHE A 56 -1.96 8.97 5.11
CA PHE A 56 -2.25 10.33 5.55
C PHE A 56 -1.54 10.67 6.87
N LEU A 57 -1.60 9.78 7.87
CA LEU A 57 -0.90 9.96 9.14
C LEU A 57 0.63 9.97 8.95
N ALA A 58 1.16 9.08 8.12
CA ALA A 58 2.57 9.07 7.75
C ALA A 58 2.98 10.38 7.05
N GLY A 59 2.13 10.90 6.17
CA GLY A 59 2.33 12.20 5.51
C GLY A 59 2.43 13.34 6.52
N ILE A 60 1.50 13.41 7.47
CA ILE A 60 1.51 14.43 8.55
C ILE A 60 2.81 14.35 9.36
N LEU A 61 3.23 13.15 9.73
CA LEU A 61 4.45 12.95 10.51
C LEU A 61 5.71 13.43 9.77
N ASN A 62 5.72 13.38 8.43
CA ASN A 62 6.84 13.82 7.60
C ASN A 62 6.82 15.31 7.24
N ILE A 63 5.79 16.08 7.63
CA ILE A 63 5.73 17.53 7.38
C ILE A 63 6.99 18.27 7.86
N PRO A 64 7.54 18.03 9.07
CA PRO A 64 8.74 18.71 9.53
C PRO A 64 9.96 18.41 8.65
N ASN A 65 10.06 17.18 8.13
CA ASN A 65 11.11 16.81 7.18
C ASN A 65 10.98 17.59 5.88
N PHE A 66 9.77 17.67 5.32
CA PHE A 66 9.53 18.46 4.11
C PHE A 66 9.88 19.93 4.32
N ILE A 67 9.52 20.51 5.46
CA ILE A 67 9.85 21.91 5.79
C ILE A 67 11.37 22.08 5.88
N TYR A 68 12.09 21.21 6.60
CA TYR A 68 13.54 21.27 6.72
C TYR A 68 14.25 21.17 5.36
N PHE A 69 13.88 20.19 4.53
CA PHE A 69 14.47 20.04 3.20
C PHE A 69 14.04 21.13 2.22
N SER A 70 12.98 21.89 2.52
CA SER A 70 12.60 23.08 1.76
C SER A 70 13.25 24.38 2.27
N SER A 71 13.80 24.35 3.48
CA SER A 71 14.35 25.54 4.15
C SER A 71 15.62 26.03 3.47
N ASP A 72 15.90 27.31 3.63
CA ASP A 72 17.12 27.93 3.11
C ASP A 72 18.37 27.34 3.78
N GLU A 73 18.30 26.87 5.02
CA GLU A 73 19.44 26.22 5.70
C GLU A 73 19.97 24.99 4.92
N TYR A 74 19.07 24.21 4.31
CA TYR A 74 19.44 23.05 3.50
C TYR A 74 19.54 23.38 1.99
N SER A 75 18.68 24.25 1.49
CA SER A 75 18.52 24.53 0.06
C SER A 75 19.41 25.66 -0.46
N ASP A 76 19.97 26.49 0.42
CA ASP A 76 20.80 27.63 0.00
C ASP A 76 22.16 27.18 -0.54
N GLY A 77 22.60 27.81 -1.63
CA GLY A 77 23.82 27.45 -2.37
C GLY A 77 23.72 26.21 -3.28
N GLN A 78 22.56 25.56 -3.38
CA GLN A 78 22.33 24.43 -4.29
C GLN A 78 21.87 24.91 -5.68
N GLN A 79 22.80 24.99 -6.64
CA GLN A 79 22.55 25.57 -7.98
C GLN A 79 21.45 24.87 -8.81
N SER A 80 21.13 23.61 -8.49
CA SER A 80 20.22 22.80 -9.32
C SER A 80 18.81 22.61 -8.72
N LEU A 81 18.50 23.23 -7.58
CA LEU A 81 17.17 23.19 -6.92
C LEU A 81 16.21 24.30 -7.42
N THR A 82 16.35 24.72 -8.69
CA THR A 82 15.50 25.77 -9.29
C THR A 82 14.07 25.28 -9.57
N ASN A 83 13.86 23.98 -9.69
CA ASN A 83 12.53 23.39 -9.90
C ASN A 83 11.78 23.21 -8.58
N THR A 84 10.60 23.83 -8.47
CA THR A 84 9.70 23.74 -7.31
C THR A 84 9.35 22.29 -6.94
N LEU A 85 9.36 21.36 -7.91
CA LEU A 85 9.06 19.95 -7.70
C LEU A 85 10.15 19.21 -6.89
N GLN A 86 11.40 19.68 -6.92
CA GLN A 86 12.52 19.04 -6.24
C GLN A 86 12.77 19.63 -4.84
N LYS A 87 12.20 20.81 -4.57
CA LYS A 87 12.25 21.44 -3.23
C LYS A 87 11.44 20.62 -2.22
N GLY A 88 12.03 20.39 -1.05
CA GLY A 88 11.44 19.51 -0.02
C GLY A 88 11.86 18.04 -0.13
N SER A 89 12.68 17.67 -1.12
CA SER A 89 13.31 16.35 -1.18
C SER A 89 14.71 16.37 -0.55
N ALA A 90 15.17 15.22 -0.05
CA ALA A 90 16.52 15.05 0.47
C ALA A 90 17.61 14.96 -0.63
N ILE A 91 17.37 15.55 -1.81
CA ILE A 91 18.34 15.56 -2.89
C ILE A 91 19.47 16.52 -2.55
N CYS A 92 20.71 16.11 -2.84
CA CYS A 92 21.89 16.94 -2.65
C CYS A 92 22.54 17.23 -4.00
N THR A 93 22.54 18.50 -4.38
CA THR A 93 23.13 18.96 -5.65
C THR A 93 24.44 19.72 -5.46
N ARG A 94 24.79 20.04 -4.21
CA ARG A 94 26.06 20.67 -3.84
C ARG A 94 27.17 19.61 -3.74
N GLN A 95 27.96 19.51 -4.80
CA GLN A 95 29.02 18.51 -4.92
C GLN A 95 30.39 19.16 -5.21
N PRO A 96 31.08 19.71 -4.20
CA PRO A 96 32.43 20.25 -4.38
C PRO A 96 33.46 19.13 -4.63
N TRP A 97 34.47 19.46 -5.42
CA TRP A 97 35.67 18.65 -5.55
C TRP A 97 36.59 18.92 -4.36
N VAL A 98 36.91 17.89 -3.60
CA VAL A 98 37.82 17.96 -2.45
C VAL A 98 39.05 17.09 -2.70
N VAL A 99 40.20 17.53 -2.17
CA VAL A 99 41.44 16.76 -2.24
C VAL A 99 41.29 15.50 -1.41
N CYS A 100 41.61 14.35 -1.99
CA CYS A 100 41.66 13.09 -1.27
C CYS A 100 43.06 12.50 -1.38
N THR A 101 43.75 12.36 -0.24
CA THR A 101 45.12 11.84 -0.18
C THR A 101 45.18 10.32 -0.24
N ASP A 102 44.12 9.66 0.21
CA ASP A 102 44.10 8.20 0.42
C ASP A 102 43.17 7.47 -0.56
N CYS A 103 42.59 8.19 -1.52
CA CYS A 103 41.67 7.61 -2.51
C CYS A 103 42.43 7.05 -3.71
N THR A 104 42.08 5.83 -4.11
CA THR A 104 42.55 5.18 -5.33
C THR A 104 41.43 5.07 -6.36
N LEU A 105 41.77 4.82 -7.63
CA LEU A 105 40.76 4.59 -8.68
C LEU A 105 39.90 3.35 -8.40
N GLU A 106 40.45 2.34 -7.74
CA GLU A 106 39.75 1.10 -7.37
C GLU A 106 38.60 1.36 -6.39
N ASP A 107 38.72 2.37 -5.52
CA ASP A 107 37.66 2.77 -4.59
C ASP A 107 36.43 3.34 -5.30
N PHE A 108 36.56 3.73 -6.57
CA PHE A 108 35.52 4.36 -7.38
C PHE A 108 35.14 3.57 -8.64
N ASP A 109 35.44 2.26 -8.70
CA ASP A 109 35.20 1.37 -9.86
C ASP A 109 33.76 1.41 -10.42
N ARG A 110 32.78 1.79 -9.59
CA ARG A 110 31.37 1.91 -10.00
C ARG A 110 31.01 3.24 -10.68
N ASP A 111 31.77 4.31 -10.43
CA ASP A 111 31.49 5.64 -11.00
C ASP A 111 32.78 6.48 -11.06
N GLU A 112 33.56 6.27 -12.12
CA GLU A 112 34.80 6.99 -12.40
C GLU A 112 34.59 8.52 -12.50
N ARG A 113 33.36 9.01 -12.69
CA ARG A 113 33.06 10.45 -12.79
C ARG A 113 33.11 11.17 -11.43
N ARG A 114 33.32 10.43 -10.35
CA ARG A 114 33.42 10.94 -8.97
C ARG A 114 34.85 11.15 -8.50
N ILE A 115 35.84 10.72 -9.28
CA ILE A 115 37.26 10.90 -9.01
C ILE A 115 37.92 11.62 -10.20
N GLY A 116 38.96 12.40 -9.93
CA GLY A 116 39.70 13.12 -10.94
C GLY A 116 41.11 13.44 -10.48
N PHE A 117 41.92 13.94 -11.41
CA PHE A 117 43.29 14.38 -11.12
C PHE A 117 43.38 15.87 -11.38
N ALA A 118 43.91 16.60 -10.40
CA ALA A 118 44.20 18.02 -10.53
C ALA A 118 45.70 18.25 -10.35
N THR A 119 46.22 19.26 -11.03
CA THR A 119 47.65 19.63 -10.96
C THR A 119 47.76 21.02 -10.36
N ARG A 120 48.61 21.19 -9.36
CA ARG A 120 48.92 22.49 -8.77
C ARG A 120 49.84 23.28 -9.70
N GLU A 121 49.91 24.60 -9.54
CA GLU A 121 50.87 25.45 -10.25
C GLU A 121 52.34 24.99 -10.07
N ASP A 122 52.65 24.32 -8.95
CA ASP A 122 53.95 23.72 -8.65
C ASP A 122 54.24 22.40 -9.41
N GLY A 123 53.36 21.96 -10.31
CA GLY A 123 53.51 20.73 -11.09
C GLY A 123 53.23 19.42 -10.34
N THR A 124 52.82 19.49 -9.08
CA THR A 124 52.41 18.32 -8.29
C THR A 124 50.97 17.93 -8.62
N SER A 125 50.75 16.66 -8.98
CA SER A 125 49.41 16.10 -9.19
C SER A 125 48.84 15.54 -7.88
N PHE A 126 47.55 15.77 -7.66
CA PHE A 126 46.82 15.22 -6.54
C PHE A 126 45.44 14.73 -6.99
N THR A 127 44.95 13.73 -6.29
CA THR A 127 43.63 13.15 -6.55
C THR A 127 42.56 14.01 -5.90
N VAL A 128 41.47 14.24 -6.63
CA VAL A 128 40.28 14.93 -6.15
C VAL A 128 39.07 14.01 -6.27
N ALA A 129 38.16 14.10 -5.32
CA ALA A 129 36.91 13.35 -5.33
C ALA A 129 35.71 14.30 -5.13
N LYS A 130 34.56 13.94 -5.70
CA LYS A 130 33.30 14.66 -5.44
C LYS A 130 32.74 14.29 -4.07
N LEU A 131 32.72 15.26 -3.17
CA LEU A 131 32.07 15.16 -1.88
C LEU A 131 30.61 15.63 -2.00
N ASN A 132 29.68 14.97 -1.32
CA ASN A 132 28.35 15.52 -1.11
C ASN A 132 28.42 16.45 0.12
N ASP A 133 28.33 17.75 -0.11
CA ASP A 133 28.52 18.80 0.91
C ASP A 133 27.18 19.41 1.36
N CYS A 134 26.10 18.63 1.25
CA CYS A 134 24.86 18.97 1.93
C CYS A 134 24.96 18.35 3.32
N ASP A 135 24.75 19.15 4.36
CA ASP A 135 24.61 18.63 5.71
C ASP A 135 23.44 17.64 5.68
N GLY A 136 23.79 16.34 5.72
CA GLY A 136 22.88 15.25 5.48
C GLY A 136 21.77 15.24 6.53
N ALA A 137 20.79 14.36 6.37
CA ALA A 137 19.68 14.19 7.30
C ALA A 137 20.16 14.26 8.76
N THR A 138 19.85 15.37 9.44
CA THR A 138 20.27 15.57 10.83
C THR A 138 19.64 14.47 11.69
N PHE A 139 20.20 14.23 12.88
CA PHE A 139 19.67 13.21 13.79
C PHE A 139 18.16 13.34 14.00
N GLN A 140 17.66 14.58 14.07
CA GLN A 140 16.23 14.87 14.20
C GLN A 140 15.41 14.39 12.98
N GLN A 141 15.88 14.63 11.75
CA GLN A 141 15.20 14.15 10.53
C GLN A 141 15.22 12.62 10.43
N GLY A 142 16.35 12.02 10.82
CA GLY A 142 16.48 10.56 10.92
C GLY A 142 15.49 9.93 11.89
N MET A 143 15.29 10.55 13.06
CA MET A 143 14.32 10.08 14.06
C MET A 143 12.86 10.15 13.55
N ILE A 144 12.50 11.17 12.77
CA ILE A 144 11.17 11.28 12.15
C ILE A 144 10.98 10.18 11.08
N GLY A 145 12.02 9.90 10.28
CA GLY A 145 12.01 8.79 9.33
C GLY A 145 11.82 7.44 10.03
N PHE A 146 12.54 7.21 11.13
CA PHE A 146 12.40 6.00 11.94
C PHE A 146 11.00 5.88 12.56
N ALA A 147 10.46 6.98 13.10
CA ALA A 147 9.11 7.02 13.63
C ALA A 147 8.05 6.71 12.56
N THR A 148 8.25 7.18 11.33
CA THR A 148 7.38 6.86 10.18
C THR A 148 7.46 5.38 9.82
N MET A 149 8.66 4.80 9.79
CA MET A 149 8.84 3.37 9.55
C MET A 149 8.12 2.54 10.63
N LEU A 150 8.28 2.90 11.90
CA LEU A 150 7.59 2.24 13.01
C LEU A 150 6.06 2.36 12.88
N LEU A 151 5.55 3.54 12.52
CA LEU A 151 4.13 3.77 12.27
C LEU A 151 3.61 2.85 11.15
N ILE A 152 4.35 2.71 10.05
CA ILE A 152 3.94 1.81 8.96
C ILE A 152 3.92 0.36 9.42
N VAL A 153 4.97 -0.09 10.14
CA VAL A 153 5.03 -1.48 10.65
C VAL A 153 3.85 -1.76 11.57
N VAL A 154 3.62 -0.91 12.58
CA VAL A 154 2.47 -1.04 13.50
C VAL A 154 1.15 -0.96 12.74
N GLY A 155 1.04 -0.04 11.78
CA GLY A 155 -0.13 0.13 10.92
C GLY A 155 -0.46 -1.12 10.12
N ILE A 156 0.53 -1.82 9.58
CA ILE A 156 0.35 -3.11 8.88
C ILE A 156 -0.17 -4.17 9.85
N PHE A 157 0.38 -4.28 11.06
CA PHE A 157 -0.12 -5.22 12.07
C PHE A 157 -1.57 -4.94 12.44
N VAL A 158 -1.91 -3.69 12.72
CA VAL A 158 -3.28 -3.25 13.04
C VAL A 158 -4.22 -3.51 11.86
N MET A 159 -3.78 -3.24 10.63
CA MET A 159 -4.55 -3.47 9.42
C MET A 159 -4.82 -4.96 9.20
N ASN A 160 -3.83 -5.83 9.38
CA ASN A 160 -4.00 -7.27 9.28
C ASN A 160 -5.02 -7.79 10.31
N TRP A 161 -4.96 -7.27 11.54
CA TRP A 161 -5.94 -7.61 12.58
C TRP A 161 -7.35 -7.10 12.23
N TYR A 162 -7.45 -5.86 11.74
CA TYR A 162 -8.71 -5.26 11.30
C TYR A 162 -9.34 -6.01 10.11
N GLN A 163 -8.54 -6.43 9.13
CA GLN A 163 -9.01 -7.20 7.98
C GLN A 163 -9.58 -8.56 8.39
N LYS A 164 -8.89 -9.31 9.26
CA LYS A 164 -9.41 -10.59 9.78
C LYS A 164 -10.75 -10.44 10.48
N ARG A 165 -10.95 -9.35 11.21
CA ARG A 165 -12.24 -9.08 11.86
C ARG A 165 -13.33 -8.76 10.84
N LYS A 166 -12.99 -8.01 9.79
CA LYS A 166 -13.93 -7.66 8.71
C LYS A 166 -14.26 -8.83 7.78
N GLU A 167 -13.33 -9.75 7.59
CA GLU A 167 -13.55 -11.00 6.87
C GLU A 167 -14.66 -11.81 7.55
N VAL A 168 -14.57 -12.03 8.86
CA VAL A 168 -15.60 -12.76 9.62
C VAL A 168 -16.96 -12.06 9.54
N GLU A 169 -16.99 -10.73 9.68
CA GLU A 169 -18.24 -9.95 9.59
C GLU A 169 -18.89 -10.09 8.20
N PHE A 170 -18.12 -10.01 7.12
CA PHE A 170 -18.66 -10.12 5.76
C PHE A 170 -19.03 -11.56 5.36
N ASP A 171 -18.36 -12.56 5.92
CA ASP A 171 -18.68 -13.97 5.70
C ASP A 171 -19.98 -14.36 6.41
N GLU A 172 -20.21 -13.87 7.64
CA GLU A 172 -21.46 -14.11 8.36
C GLU A 172 -22.68 -13.44 7.71
N ASP A 173 -22.47 -12.29 7.05
CA ASP A 173 -23.55 -11.50 6.43
C ASP A 173 -23.94 -11.98 5.02
N GLU A 174 -23.08 -12.74 4.31
CA GLU A 174 -23.35 -13.26 2.96
C GLU A 174 -23.52 -14.78 2.93
N GLN A 175 -24.74 -15.26 2.71
CA GLN A 175 -24.96 -16.66 2.34
C GLN A 175 -24.70 -16.84 0.84
N THR A 176 -23.62 -17.53 0.48
CA THR A 176 -23.28 -17.79 -0.92
C THR A 176 -23.68 -19.20 -1.33
N ALA A 177 -23.95 -19.40 -2.63
CA ALA A 177 -24.17 -20.74 -3.16
C ALA A 177 -22.94 -21.65 -2.99
N GLN A 178 -21.76 -21.09 -2.73
CA GLN A 178 -20.54 -21.85 -2.47
C GLN A 178 -20.60 -22.61 -1.14
N ASP A 179 -21.24 -22.03 -0.13
CA ASP A 179 -21.40 -22.63 1.21
C ASP A 179 -22.22 -23.92 1.19
N TYR A 180 -23.06 -24.08 0.16
CA TYR A 180 -23.91 -25.23 -0.06
C TYR A 180 -23.44 -26.12 -1.22
N SER A 181 -22.24 -25.88 -1.75
CA SER A 181 -21.71 -26.62 -2.90
C SER A 181 -20.41 -27.34 -2.54
N ILE A 182 -20.24 -28.54 -3.10
CA ILE A 182 -19.01 -29.31 -2.95
C ILE A 182 -18.42 -29.59 -4.33
N ARG A 183 -17.11 -29.38 -4.48
CA ARG A 183 -16.38 -29.72 -5.69
C ARG A 183 -15.61 -31.02 -5.49
N ILE A 184 -15.99 -32.04 -6.23
CA ILE A 184 -15.31 -33.34 -6.19
C ILE A 184 -14.12 -33.29 -7.15
N THR A 185 -12.90 -33.37 -6.61
CA THR A 185 -11.67 -33.43 -7.40
C THR A 185 -11.15 -34.85 -7.47
N ASN A 186 -10.65 -35.26 -8.63
CA ASN A 186 -10.12 -36.61 -8.89
C ASN A 186 -11.17 -37.73 -8.71
N PRO A 187 -12.32 -37.67 -9.43
CA PRO A 187 -13.27 -38.76 -9.41
C PRO A 187 -12.67 -40.03 -10.05
N PRO A 188 -13.17 -41.23 -9.69
CA PRO A 188 -12.88 -42.46 -10.42
C PRO A 188 -13.14 -42.30 -11.92
N LYS A 189 -12.39 -43.03 -12.76
CA LYS A 189 -12.45 -42.88 -14.22
C LYS A 189 -13.82 -43.20 -14.83
N ASP A 190 -14.63 -43.97 -14.11
CA ASP A 190 -15.97 -44.43 -14.44
C ASP A 190 -17.09 -43.55 -13.86
N ALA A 191 -16.78 -42.64 -12.93
CA ALA A 191 -17.74 -41.80 -12.22
C ALA A 191 -18.24 -40.61 -13.05
N SER A 192 -18.77 -40.92 -14.22
CA SER A 192 -19.42 -40.01 -15.17
C SER A 192 -20.95 -40.11 -15.14
N ASN A 193 -21.49 -41.12 -14.45
CA ASN A 193 -22.92 -41.37 -14.35
C ASN A 193 -23.57 -40.51 -13.25
N PRO A 194 -24.51 -39.60 -13.57
CA PRO A 194 -25.18 -38.77 -12.57
C PRO A 194 -25.96 -39.57 -11.52
N GLN A 195 -26.54 -40.72 -11.89
CA GLN A 195 -27.29 -41.56 -10.96
C GLN A 195 -26.39 -42.21 -9.91
N GLU A 196 -25.16 -42.56 -10.26
CA GLU A 196 -24.19 -43.11 -9.32
C GLU A 196 -23.84 -42.08 -8.23
N TRP A 197 -23.60 -40.83 -8.64
CA TRP A 197 -23.38 -39.73 -7.70
C TRP A 197 -24.58 -39.50 -6.79
N ARG A 198 -25.79 -39.53 -7.35
CA ARG A 198 -27.02 -39.38 -6.56
C ARG A 198 -27.16 -40.49 -5.50
N THR A 199 -27.05 -41.75 -5.90
CA THR A 199 -27.12 -42.89 -4.99
C THR A 199 -26.03 -42.82 -3.93
N PHE A 200 -24.79 -42.48 -4.33
CA PHE A 200 -23.68 -42.32 -3.40
C PHE A 200 -23.97 -41.26 -2.32
N PHE A 201 -24.53 -40.11 -2.70
CA PHE A 201 -24.85 -39.05 -1.74
C PHE A 201 -26.04 -39.41 -0.84
N GLU A 202 -27.09 -40.01 -1.39
CA GLU A 202 -28.29 -40.42 -0.64
C GLU A 202 -28.01 -41.57 0.36
N GLU A 203 -27.11 -42.52 0.02
CA GLU A 203 -26.77 -43.66 0.88
C GLU A 203 -25.76 -43.31 1.99
N ASN A 204 -24.77 -42.46 1.69
CA ASN A 204 -23.68 -42.18 2.63
C ASN A 204 -23.91 -40.95 3.51
N PHE A 205 -24.81 -40.03 3.12
CA PHE A 205 -25.07 -38.81 3.87
C PHE A 205 -26.58 -38.69 4.19
N GLY A 206 -26.92 -38.94 5.45
CA GLY A 206 -28.29 -38.83 5.93
C GLY A 206 -28.86 -37.41 5.75
N GLY A 207 -29.92 -37.28 4.96
CA GLY A 207 -30.59 -36.00 4.68
C GLY A 207 -30.09 -35.26 3.44
N ALA A 208 -29.11 -35.79 2.71
CA ALA A 208 -28.70 -35.23 1.43
C ALA A 208 -29.66 -35.65 0.31
N HIS A 209 -30.19 -34.67 -0.44
CA HIS A 209 -30.96 -34.92 -1.64
C HIS A 209 -30.22 -34.32 -2.83
N ALA A 210 -29.71 -35.17 -3.71
CA ALA A 210 -29.08 -34.75 -4.96
C ALA A 210 -30.16 -34.68 -6.05
N THR A 211 -30.48 -33.47 -6.52
CA THR A 211 -31.39 -33.21 -7.65
C THR A 211 -30.66 -33.17 -8.97
#